data_AF-A0A949CKT1-F1
#
_entry.id   AF-A0A949CKT1-F1
#
_cell.length_a   1.000
_cell.length_b   1.000
_cell.length_c   1.000
_cell.angle_alpha   90.00
_cell.angle_beta   90.00
_cell.angle_gamma   90.00
#
_symmetry.space_group_name_H-M   'P 1'
#
loop_
_entity.id
_entity.type
_entity.pdbx_description
1 polymer ?
#
loop_
_entity_poly.entity_id
_entity_poly.type
_entity_poly.pdbx_seq_one_letter_code
_entity_poly.pdbx_strand_id
1 'polypeptide(L)'
;MFEAPAFSNRDGSGRTQWAASRQGTWSVLLRDGKRVSAALDSLIRSDKLFDQDPDVAYAVAWALTHYLATERPKPFGELLVQTGQLPPFVPFQSADRWEHFRRTVGTDMGKLTRELIAHMQSLK
;
A
#
# COMPACT_ATOMS: atom_id res chain seq x y z
N MET A 1 -2.34 12.92 -13.21
CA MET A 1 -1.11 12.10 -13.34
C MET A 1 -1.00 11.34 -12.02
N PHE A 2 -1.08 10.00 -12.05
CA PHE A 2 -1.24 9.15 -10.86
C PHE A 2 0.07 8.45 -10.43
N GLU A 3 1.19 8.87 -11.02
CA GLU A 3 2.52 8.30 -10.78
C GLU A 3 3.36 9.32 -10.02
N ALA A 4 4.14 8.85 -9.04
CA ALA A 4 5.09 9.70 -8.33
C ALA A 4 6.10 10.29 -9.32
N PRO A 5 6.65 11.51 -9.09
CA PRO A 5 7.55 12.18 -10.03
C PRO A 5 8.78 11.35 -10.45
N ALA A 6 9.24 10.44 -9.57
CA ALA A 6 10.32 9.50 -9.87
C ALA A 6 9.98 8.48 -11.00
N PHE A 7 8.69 8.32 -11.33
CA PHE A 7 8.19 7.38 -12.33
C PHE A 7 7.60 8.08 -13.56
N SER A 8 7.51 9.42 -13.58
CA SER A 8 6.92 10.15 -14.71
C SER A 8 7.90 10.42 -15.85
N ASN A 9 9.10 9.83 -15.86
CA ASN A 9 10.10 10.16 -16.87
C ASN A 9 9.95 9.32 -18.15
N ARG A 10 9.67 10.04 -19.25
CA ARG A 10 9.41 9.51 -20.60
C ARG A 10 10.71 9.40 -21.43
N ASP A 11 11.79 8.94 -20.83
CA ASP A 11 13.06 8.72 -21.54
C ASP A 11 13.25 7.21 -21.78
N GLY A 12 13.12 6.83 -23.06
CA GLY A 12 12.98 5.45 -23.54
C GLY A 12 14.20 4.52 -23.44
N SER A 13 14.97 4.56 -22.36
CA SER A 13 16.14 3.67 -22.18
C SER A 13 16.17 2.85 -20.88
N GLY A 14 15.19 2.97 -19.99
CA GLY A 14 15.21 2.37 -18.64
C GLY A 14 14.70 0.93 -18.49
N ARG A 15 14.74 0.08 -19.52
CA ARG A 15 13.98 -1.18 -19.56
C ARG A 15 14.48 -2.32 -18.65
N THR A 16 15.34 -2.06 -17.66
CA THR A 16 15.91 -3.14 -16.80
C THR A 16 16.17 -2.77 -15.34
N GLN A 17 16.01 -1.51 -14.91
CA GLN A 17 16.24 -1.14 -13.50
C GLN A 17 15.08 -1.56 -12.57
N TRP A 18 13.89 -1.76 -13.15
CA TRP A 18 12.61 -2.03 -12.47
C TRP A 18 12.51 -3.38 -11.74
N ALA A 19 13.06 -4.47 -12.30
CA ALA A 19 12.88 -5.80 -11.72
C ALA A 19 13.86 -6.07 -10.55
N ALA A 20 15.09 -5.56 -10.65
CA ALA A 20 16.13 -5.77 -9.65
C ALA A 20 15.89 -4.96 -8.36
N SER A 21 15.40 -3.72 -8.47
CA SER A 21 15.05 -2.90 -7.30
C SER A 21 13.92 -3.52 -6.48
N ARG A 22 12.94 -4.15 -7.13
CA ARG A 22 11.78 -4.78 -6.49
C ARG A 22 12.13 -5.99 -5.63
N GLN A 23 12.99 -6.88 -6.12
CA GLN A 23 13.44 -8.04 -5.33
C GLN A 23 14.23 -7.60 -4.09
N GLY A 24 15.06 -6.56 -4.22
CA GLY A 24 15.80 -5.96 -3.11
C GLY A 24 14.87 -5.34 -2.07
N THR A 25 13.97 -4.46 -2.49
CA THR A 25 13.01 -3.78 -1.60
C THR A 25 12.10 -4.78 -0.89
N TRP A 26 11.56 -5.78 -1.61
CA TRP A 26 10.75 -6.84 -1.02
C TRP A 26 11.51 -7.62 0.05
N SER A 27 12.75 -8.02 -0.25
CA SER A 27 13.60 -8.76 0.69
C SER A 27 13.95 -7.95 1.93
N VAL A 28 14.15 -6.63 1.79
CA VAL A 28 14.38 -5.72 2.92
C VAL A 28 13.12 -5.59 3.78
N LEU A 29 11.95 -5.41 3.18
CA LEU A 29 10.68 -5.31 3.89
C LEU A 29 10.36 -6.58 4.69
N LEU A 30 10.62 -7.76 4.12
CA LEU A 30 10.43 -9.04 4.81
C LEU A 30 11.31 -9.19 6.07
N ARG A 31 12.44 -8.51 6.13
CA ARG A 31 13.37 -8.55 7.28
C ARG A 31 13.08 -7.46 8.31
N ASP A 32 12.35 -6.40 7.92
CA ASP A 32 12.05 -5.25 8.77
C ASP A 32 10.54 -5.02 8.90
N GLY A 33 9.93 -5.77 9.82
CA GLY A 33 8.51 -5.64 10.12
C GLY A 33 8.11 -4.27 10.68
N LYS A 34 9.04 -3.52 11.29
CA LYS A 34 8.76 -2.14 11.76
C LYS A 34 8.61 -1.21 10.58
N ARG A 35 9.47 -1.34 9.57
CA ARG A 35 9.34 -0.57 8.32
C ARG A 35 8.05 -0.89 7.59
N VAL A 36 7.63 -2.16 7.54
CA VAL A 36 6.32 -2.54 6.98
C VAL A 36 5.17 -1.88 7.75
N SER A 37 5.22 -1.91 9.08
CA SER A 37 4.19 -1.27 9.93
C SER A 37 4.09 0.24 9.68
N ALA A 38 5.23 0.94 9.66
CA ALA A 38 5.29 2.37 9.41
C ALA A 38 4.80 2.73 7.99
N ALA A 39 5.21 1.94 6.99
CA ALA A 39 4.77 2.11 5.62
C ALA A 39 3.26 1.89 5.48
N LEU A 40 2.71 0.85 6.12
CA LEU A 40 1.29 0.53 6.12
C LEU A 40 0.46 1.66 6.76
N ASP A 41 0.86 2.15 7.94
CA ASP A 41 0.18 3.27 8.60
C ASP A 41 0.22 4.53 7.73
N SER A 42 1.40 4.84 7.16
CA SER A 42 1.55 5.98 6.27
C SER A 42 0.66 5.89 5.03
N LEU A 43 0.58 4.73 4.38
CA LEU A 43 -0.24 4.49 3.18
C LEU A 43 -1.73 4.65 3.45
N ILE A 44 -2.22 4.10 4.56
CA ILE A 44 -3.64 4.21 4.92
C ILE A 44 -4.00 5.67 5.22
N ARG A 45 -3.08 6.42 5.83
CA ARG A 45 -3.34 7.77 6.32
C ARG A 45 -3.04 8.87 5.31
N SER A 46 -2.17 8.65 4.32
CA SER A 46 -1.70 9.71 3.42
C SER A 46 -0.98 9.16 2.19
N ASP A 47 -0.82 10.00 1.17
CA ASP A 47 -0.05 9.65 -0.04
C ASP A 47 1.45 10.00 0.09
N LYS A 48 1.88 10.55 1.23
CA LYS A 48 3.25 11.06 1.43
C LYS A 48 4.34 10.02 1.17
N LEU A 49 4.06 8.75 1.42
CA LEU A 49 5.04 7.68 1.20
C LEU A 49 5.38 7.53 -0.28
N PHE A 50 4.45 7.81 -1.20
CA PHE A 50 4.71 7.77 -2.63
C PHE A 50 5.70 8.84 -3.08
N ASP A 51 5.75 9.98 -2.37
CA ASP A 51 6.73 11.04 -2.65
C ASP A 51 8.10 10.76 -2.00
N GLN A 52 8.11 10.12 -0.82
CA GLN A 52 9.32 9.93 -0.01
C GLN A 52 10.10 8.67 -0.35
N ASP A 53 9.41 7.53 -0.46
CA ASP A 53 10.00 6.22 -0.75
C ASP A 53 9.05 5.45 -1.67
N PRO A 54 9.02 5.85 -2.96
CA PRO A 54 8.09 5.29 -3.92
C PRO A 54 8.17 3.76 -4.06
N ASP A 55 9.37 3.18 -3.98
CA ASP A 55 9.56 1.74 -4.10
C ASP A 55 8.90 0.99 -2.94
N VAL A 56 9.06 1.48 -1.71
CA VAL A 56 8.37 0.90 -0.54
C VAL A 56 6.86 1.15 -0.63
N ALA A 57 6.44 2.34 -1.05
CA ALA A 57 5.03 2.67 -1.21
C ALA A 57 4.31 1.68 -2.12
N TYR A 58 4.85 1.45 -3.32
CA TYR A 58 4.27 0.51 -4.27
C TYR A 58 4.35 -0.94 -3.78
N ALA A 59 5.46 -1.36 -3.17
CA ALA A 59 5.60 -2.72 -2.66
C ALA A 59 4.56 -3.04 -1.57
N VAL A 60 4.39 -2.15 -0.59
CA VAL A 60 3.44 -2.35 0.51
C VAL A 60 1.99 -2.17 0.04
N ALA A 61 1.72 -1.21 -0.84
CA ALA A 61 0.37 -1.03 -1.40
C ALA A 61 -0.07 -2.24 -2.22
N TRP A 62 0.84 -2.81 -3.04
CA TRP A 62 0.56 -4.04 -3.78
C TRP A 62 0.32 -5.22 -2.82
N ALA A 63 1.20 -5.41 -1.83
CA ALA A 63 1.05 -6.49 -0.86
C ALA A 63 -0.27 -6.40 -0.11
N LEU A 64 -0.66 -5.20 0.34
CA LEU A 64 -1.92 -4.96 1.04
C LEU A 64 -3.11 -5.27 0.13
N THR A 65 -3.09 -4.78 -1.11
CA THR A 65 -4.16 -5.03 -2.08
C THR A 65 -4.32 -6.53 -2.36
N HIS A 66 -3.20 -7.23 -2.56
CA HIS A 66 -3.21 -8.67 -2.78
C HIS A 66 -3.73 -9.42 -1.55
N TYR A 67 -3.23 -9.11 -0.35
CA TYR A 67 -3.69 -9.72 0.90
C TYR A 67 -5.20 -9.53 1.10
N LEU A 68 -5.69 -8.31 0.89
CA LEU A 68 -7.12 -8.01 1.03
C LEU A 68 -7.94 -8.75 -0.03
N ALA A 69 -7.46 -8.85 -1.27
CA ALA A 69 -8.16 -9.57 -2.33
C ALA A 69 -8.22 -11.09 -2.08
N THR A 70 -7.18 -11.70 -1.52
CA THR A 70 -7.12 -13.16 -1.32
C THR A 70 -7.66 -13.60 0.04
N GLU A 71 -7.25 -12.94 1.11
CA GLU A 71 -7.56 -13.37 2.49
C GLU A 71 -8.79 -12.66 3.06
N ARG A 72 -9.14 -11.46 2.54
CA ARG A 72 -10.25 -10.65 3.06
C ARG A 72 -11.15 -10.06 1.96
N PRO A 73 -11.64 -10.88 1.01
CA PRO A 73 -12.34 -10.39 -0.17
C PRO A 73 -13.62 -9.61 0.15
N LYS A 74 -14.36 -10.00 1.20
CA LYS A 74 -15.57 -9.29 1.62
C LYS A 74 -15.28 -7.89 2.17
N PRO A 75 -14.43 -7.71 3.21
CA PRO A 75 -13.98 -6.40 3.65
C PRO A 75 -13.37 -5.55 2.53
N PHE A 76 -12.63 -6.17 1.61
CA PHE A 76 -12.04 -5.47 0.49
C PHE A 76 -13.09 -4.94 -0.50
N GLY A 77 -14.08 -5.76 -0.85
CA GLY A 77 -15.20 -5.34 -1.69
C GLY A 77 -16.00 -4.19 -1.05
N GLU A 78 -16.26 -4.25 0.25
CA GLU A 78 -16.92 -3.18 1.00
C GLU A 78 -16.09 -1.88 0.98
N LEU A 79 -14.78 -1.97 1.17
CA LEU A 79 -13.86 -0.83 1.06
C LEU A 79 -13.92 -0.19 -0.34
N LEU A 80 -13.93 -0.99 -1.41
CA LEU A 80 -14.01 -0.49 -2.78
C LEU A 80 -15.36 0.19 -3.08
N VAL A 81 -16.47 -0.41 -2.63
CA VAL A 81 -17.81 0.18 -2.79
C VAL A 81 -17.89 1.54 -2.08
N GLN A 82 -17.44 1.61 -0.83
CA GLN A 82 -17.47 2.87 -0.08
C GLN A 82 -16.54 3.92 -0.69
N THR A 83 -15.37 3.51 -1.19
CA THR A 83 -14.43 4.42 -1.86
C THR A 83 -15.02 4.98 -3.15
N GLY A 84 -15.76 4.17 -3.92
CA GLY A 84 -16.46 4.60 -5.12
C GLY A 84 -17.63 5.57 -4.87
N GLN A 85 -18.09 5.70 -3.63
CA GLN A 85 -19.13 6.65 -3.23
C GLN A 85 -18.56 8.01 -2.74
N LEU A 86 -17.23 8.13 -2.63
CA LEU A 86 -16.61 9.39 -2.21
C LEU A 86 -16.84 10.48 -3.26
N PRO A 87 -17.21 11.71 -2.84
CA PRO A 87 -17.41 12.79 -3.77
C PRO A 87 -16.10 13.13 -4.50
N PRO A 88 -16.14 13.32 -5.83
CA PRO A 88 -14.93 13.62 -6.60
C PRO A 88 -14.36 15.00 -6.20
N PHE A 89 -13.04 15.11 -6.18
CA PHE A 89 -12.29 16.34 -5.91
C PHE A 89 -12.50 16.97 -4.53
N VAL A 90 -13.08 16.23 -3.58
CA VAL A 90 -13.14 16.67 -2.18
C VAL A 90 -11.87 16.22 -1.46
N PRO A 91 -11.19 17.10 -0.71
CA PRO A 91 -10.04 16.71 0.10
C PRO A 91 -10.40 15.59 1.08
N PHE A 92 -9.74 14.44 0.94
CA PHE A 92 -9.94 13.29 1.83
C PHE A 92 -8.85 13.28 2.90
N GLN A 93 -9.16 13.82 4.07
CA GLN A 93 -8.18 14.07 5.12
C GLN A 93 -7.67 12.77 5.74
N SER A 94 -6.52 12.85 6.41
CA SER A 94 -5.88 11.69 7.02
C SER A 94 -6.76 10.98 8.05
N ALA A 95 -7.52 11.75 8.84
CA ALA A 95 -8.47 11.20 9.81
C ALA A 95 -9.63 10.48 9.12
N ASP A 96 -10.18 11.06 8.05
CA ASP A 96 -11.29 10.47 7.29
C ASP A 96 -10.86 9.18 6.58
N ARG A 97 -9.64 9.15 6.02
CA ARG A 97 -9.03 7.95 5.44
C ARG A 97 -8.90 6.82 6.44
N TRP A 98 -8.40 7.14 7.64
CA TRP A 98 -8.29 6.15 8.72
C TRP A 98 -9.66 5.63 9.17
N GLU A 99 -10.64 6.52 9.33
CA GLU A 99 -12.01 6.15 9.66
C GLU A 99 -12.63 5.20 8.62
N HIS A 100 -12.47 5.56 7.35
CA HIS A 100 -12.97 4.79 6.22
C HIS A 100 -12.37 3.38 6.16
N PHE A 101 -11.05 3.29 6.34
CA PHE A 101 -10.34 2.02 6.36
C PHE A 101 -10.73 1.18 7.57
N ARG A 102 -10.75 1.76 8.78
CA ARG A 102 -11.00 1.00 10.00
C ARG A 102 -12.43 0.47 10.10
N ARG A 103 -13.40 1.16 9.48
CA ARG A 103 -14.81 0.75 9.44
C ARG A 103 -15.04 -0.53 8.64
N THR A 104 -14.21 -0.79 7.64
CA THR A 104 -14.34 -1.94 6.72
C THR A 104 -13.35 -3.05 7.05
N VAL A 105 -12.07 -2.71 7.19
CA VAL A 105 -10.98 -3.71 7.35
C VAL A 105 -10.72 -4.05 8.82
N GLY A 106 -11.02 -3.12 9.74
CA GLY A 106 -10.87 -3.28 11.19
C GLY A 106 -9.88 -2.30 11.83
N THR A 107 -9.79 -2.33 13.16
CA THR A 107 -9.09 -1.32 13.97
C THR A 107 -7.70 -1.72 14.46
N ASP A 108 -7.34 -3.01 14.43
CA ASP A 108 -6.07 -3.49 14.97
C ASP A 108 -4.96 -3.46 13.89
N MET A 109 -4.25 -2.34 13.84
CA MET A 109 -3.13 -2.14 12.92
C MET A 109 -1.97 -3.11 13.16
N GLY A 110 -1.75 -3.50 14.42
CA GLY A 110 -0.69 -4.44 14.78
C GLY A 110 -0.99 -5.84 14.26
N LYS A 111 -2.25 -6.28 14.39
CA LYS A 111 -2.72 -7.54 13.81
C LYS A 111 -2.63 -7.53 12.28
N LEU A 112 -3.15 -6.48 11.64
CA LEU A 112 -3.08 -6.34 10.19
C LEU A 112 -1.63 -6.37 9.69
N THR A 113 -0.72 -5.66 10.36
CA THR A 113 0.71 -5.68 10.01
C THR A 113 1.29 -7.10 10.07
N ARG A 114 1.00 -7.85 11.15
CA ARG A 114 1.51 -9.23 11.31
C ARG A 114 0.96 -10.16 10.21
N GLU A 115 -0.34 -10.07 9.93
CA GLU A 115 -0.99 -10.86 8.89
C GLU A 115 -0.45 -10.52 7.50
N LEU A 116 -0.22 -9.23 7.23
CA LEU A 116 0.37 -8.77 5.98
C LEU A 116 1.80 -9.29 5.80
N ILE A 117 2.65 -9.22 6.84
CA ILE A 117 4.01 -9.76 6.77
C ILE A 117 3.98 -11.28 6.52
N ALA A 118 3.11 -12.01 7.22
CA ALA A 118 2.96 -13.46 7.00
C ALA A 118 2.52 -13.77 5.57
N HIS A 119 1.59 -12.97 5.02
CA HIS A 119 1.18 -13.08 3.62
C HIS A 119 2.32 -12.78 2.65
N MET A 120 3.08 -11.70 2.86
CA MET A 120 4.24 -11.39 2.03
C MET A 120 5.29 -12.52 2.03
N GLN A 121 5.45 -13.23 3.15
CA GLN A 121 6.36 -14.37 3.25
C GLN A 121 5.86 -15.63 2.52
N SER A 122 4.54 -15.78 2.32
CA SER A 122 3.96 -16.92 1.62
C SER A 122 4.02 -16.78 0.10
N LEU A 123 4.12 -15.56 -0.43
CA LEU A 123 4.20 -15.22 -1.86
C LEU A 123 5.56 -15.51 -2.51
N LYS A 124 6.34 -16.45 -1.97
CA LYS A 124 7.67 -16.82 -2.49
C LYS A 124 7.61 -17.61 -3.79
#